data_AF-A0A7S0BXN2-F1
#
_entry.id   AF-A0A7S0BXN2-F1
#
_cell.length_a   1.000
_cell.length_b   1.000
_cell.length_c   1.000
_cell.angle_alpha   90.00
_cell.angle_beta   90.00
_cell.angle_gamma   90.00
#
_symmetry.space_group_name_H-M   'P 1'
#
loop_
_entity.id
_entity.type
_entity.pdbx_description
1 polymer ?
#
loop_
_entity_poly.entity_id
_entity_poly.type
_entity_poly.pdbx_seq_one_letter_code
_entity_poly.pdbx_strand_id
1 'polypeptide(L)'
;EETVKDRLTKLSNFQCLALKHAMSFPQVTKIVYSTCSIHEEENEGVVSQILTESSGSGWELKAPHCFDHWTRRGRPVCGLTEAQAQCLIRCNGHEDETNGFFV
;
A
#
# COMPACT_ATOMS: atom_id res chain seq x y z
N GLU A 1 5.37 27.18 -8.64
CA GLU A 1 4.23 26.50 -7.99
C GLU A 1 4.54 25.03 -7.88
N GLU A 2 4.11 24.39 -6.80
CA GLU A 2 4.27 22.94 -6.63
C GLU A 2 3.14 22.23 -7.37
N THR A 3 3.47 21.24 -8.20
CA THR A 3 2.44 20.48 -8.93
C THR A 3 1.82 19.41 -8.02
N VAL A 4 0.61 18.96 -8.34
CA VAL A 4 -0.03 17.83 -7.63
C VAL A 4 0.87 16.60 -7.63
N LYS A 5 1.61 16.37 -8.72
CA LYS A 5 2.55 15.25 -8.86
C LYS A 5 3.74 15.37 -7.91
N ASP A 6 4.27 16.57 -7.72
CA ASP A 6 5.37 16.82 -6.77
C ASP A 6 4.93 16.54 -5.33
N ARG A 7 3.71 16.98 -4.98
CA ARG A 7 3.11 16.70 -3.67
C ARG A 7 2.94 15.19 -3.43
N LEU A 8 2.39 14.47 -4.42
CA LEU A 8 2.19 13.02 -4.33
C LEU A 8 3.53 12.29 -4.16
N THR A 9 4.55 12.69 -4.92
CA THR A 9 5.89 12.11 -4.83
C THR A 9 6.52 12.33 -3.45
N LYS A 10 6.37 13.53 -2.87
CA LYS A 10 6.87 13.81 -1.51
C LYS A 10 6.13 12.97 -0.45
N LEU A 11 4.82 12.83 -0.59
CA LEU A 11 4.00 12.03 0.33
C LEU A 11 4.33 10.54 0.26
N SER A 12 4.41 9.97 -0.95
CA SER A 12 4.77 8.56 -1.12
C SER A 12 6.18 8.26 -0.59
N ASN A 13 7.14 9.15 -0.82
CA ASN A 13 8.48 9.03 -0.24
C ASN A 13 8.47 9.03 1.29
N PHE A 14 7.67 9.89 1.91
CA PHE A 14 7.51 9.92 3.36
C PHE A 14 6.84 8.65 3.88
N GLN A 15 5.80 8.14 3.19
CA GLN A 15 5.14 6.89 3.52
C GLN A 15 6.11 5.70 3.46
N CYS A 16 6.94 5.62 2.41
CA CYS A 16 8.01 4.62 2.30
C CYS A 16 9.01 4.72 3.45
N LEU A 17 9.45 5.93 3.81
CA LEU A 17 10.37 6.14 4.93
C LEU A 17 9.77 5.67 6.27
N ALA A 18 8.49 6.00 6.52
CA ALA A 18 7.78 5.60 7.73
C ALA A 18 7.64 4.07 7.81
N LEU A 19 7.31 3.40 6.70
CA LEU A 19 7.23 1.94 6.65
C LEU A 19 8.58 1.28 6.91
N LYS A 20 9.66 1.75 6.30
CA LYS A 20 11.01 1.23 6.58
C LYS A 20 11.38 1.40 8.05
N HIS A 21 11.04 2.53 8.65
CA HIS A 21 11.26 2.73 10.07
C HIS A 21 10.48 1.73 10.91
N ALA A 22 9.20 1.49 10.58
CA ALA A 22 8.38 0.47 11.23
C ALA A 22 8.97 -0.95 11.10
N MET A 23 9.54 -1.30 9.93
CA MET A 23 10.20 -2.58 9.69
C MET A 23 11.52 -2.76 10.47
N SER A 24 12.13 -1.67 10.94
CA SER A 24 13.39 -1.71 11.68
C SER A 24 13.23 -2.12 13.16
N PHE A 25 12.01 -2.07 13.70
CA PHE A 25 11.77 -2.46 15.09
C PHE A 25 11.87 -3.99 15.27
N PRO A 26 12.74 -4.49 16.17
CA PRO A 26 13.08 -5.92 16.24
C PRO A 26 11.93 -6.83 16.71
N GLN A 27 10.91 -6.28 17.37
CA GLN A 27 9.76 -7.03 17.85
C GLN A 27 8.53 -6.92 16.93
N VAL A 28 8.62 -6.13 15.86
CA VAL A 28 7.52 -5.99 14.90
C VAL A 28 7.54 -7.18 13.96
N THR A 29 6.43 -7.91 13.94
CA THR A 29 6.24 -9.11 13.09
C THR A 29 5.16 -8.91 12.03
N LYS A 30 4.36 -7.85 12.15
CA LYS A 30 3.29 -7.50 11.22
C LYS A 30 3.13 -5.99 11.16
N ILE A 31 3.00 -5.47 9.95
CA ILE A 31 2.72 -4.05 9.67
C ILE A 31 1.48 -4.01 8.79
N VAL A 32 0.55 -3.12 9.12
CA VAL A 32 -0.59 -2.79 8.27
C VAL A 32 -0.35 -1.39 7.75
N TYR A 33 -0.32 -1.25 6.43
CA TYR A 33 -0.22 0.04 5.76
C TYR A 33 -1.59 0.43 5.24
N SER A 34 -2.02 1.68 5.48
CA SER A 34 -3.31 2.13 4.98
C SER A 34 -3.32 3.62 4.70
N THR A 35 -4.11 4.03 3.71
CA THR A 35 -4.31 5.44 3.37
C THR A 35 -5.78 5.72 3.09
N CYS A 36 -6.18 6.99 3.13
CA CYS A 36 -7.45 7.47 2.58
C CYS A 36 -7.28 8.05 1.16
N SER A 37 -6.20 7.69 0.47
CA SER A 37 -5.89 8.19 -0.87
C SER A 37 -6.50 7.29 -1.94
N ILE A 38 -6.98 7.92 -3.00
CA ILE A 38 -7.35 7.22 -4.23
C ILE A 38 -6.15 7.01 -5.17
N HIS A 39 -5.06 7.75 -4.94
CA HIS A 39 -3.90 7.80 -5.82
C HIS A 39 -3.06 6.53 -5.70
N GLU A 40 -2.66 5.99 -6.84
CA GLU A 40 -1.84 4.77 -6.92
C GLU A 40 -0.45 4.98 -6.33
N GLU A 41 0.10 6.18 -6.49
CA GLU A 41 1.43 6.56 -6.02
C GLU A 41 1.58 6.46 -4.50
N GLU A 42 0.52 6.73 -3.74
CA GLU A 42 0.47 6.61 -2.29
C GLU A 42 0.06 5.20 -1.82
N ASN A 43 -0.39 4.33 -2.73
CA ASN A 43 -0.99 3.04 -2.42
C ASN A 43 -0.09 1.89 -2.93
N GLU A 44 -0.43 1.29 -4.07
CA GLU A 44 0.34 0.20 -4.67
C GLU A 44 1.77 0.62 -5.01
N GLY A 45 1.99 1.89 -5.36
CA GLY A 45 3.32 2.45 -5.60
C GLY A 45 4.23 2.34 -4.37
N VAL A 46 3.72 2.71 -3.20
CA VAL A 46 4.44 2.57 -1.91
C VAL A 46 4.71 1.10 -1.60
N VAL A 47 3.70 0.24 -1.74
CA VAL A 47 3.85 -1.21 -1.46
C VAL A 47 4.88 -1.85 -2.41
N SER A 48 4.81 -1.54 -3.71
CA SER A 48 5.75 -2.00 -4.73
C SER A 48 7.19 -1.62 -4.39
N GLN A 49 7.40 -0.33 -4.03
CA GLN A 49 8.71 0.17 -3.67
C GLN A 49 9.27 -0.53 -2.43
N ILE A 50 8.46 -0.66 -1.38
CA ILE A 50 8.88 -1.29 -0.13
C ILE A 50 9.24 -2.77 -0.35
N LEU A 51 8.41 -3.53 -1.05
CA LEU A 51 8.69 -4.95 -1.33
C LEU A 51 9.98 -5.13 -2.14
N THR A 52 10.22 -4.24 -3.10
CA THR A 52 11.45 -4.24 -3.89
C THR A 52 12.67 -3.96 -3.01
N GLU A 53 12.61 -2.92 -2.19
CA GLU A 53 13.74 -2.51 -1.34
C GLU A 53 13.97 -3.45 -0.14
N SER A 54 12.92 -4.13 0.34
CA SER A 54 13.01 -5.12 1.43
C SER A 54 13.21 -6.55 0.93
N SER A 55 13.52 -6.74 -0.36
CA SER A 55 13.79 -8.06 -0.91
C SER A 55 14.92 -8.75 -0.14
N GLY A 56 14.64 -9.93 0.41
CA GLY A 56 15.57 -10.69 1.27
C GLY A 56 15.53 -10.36 2.76
N SER A 57 14.69 -9.41 3.19
CA SER A 57 14.54 -9.02 4.60
C SER A 57 13.55 -9.90 5.39
N GLY A 58 13.01 -10.95 4.76
CA GLY A 58 12.01 -11.86 5.35
C GLY A 58 10.58 -11.30 5.44
N TRP A 59 10.36 -10.06 5.02
CA TRP A 59 9.03 -9.47 4.94
C TRP A 59 8.29 -9.98 3.70
N GLU A 60 7.00 -10.30 3.88
CA GLU A 60 6.12 -10.74 2.81
C GLU A 60 4.77 -10.03 2.88
N LEU A 61 4.15 -9.80 1.72
CA LEU A 61 2.80 -9.27 1.64
C LEU A 61 1.79 -10.40 1.88
N LYS A 62 0.80 -10.15 2.73
CA LYS A 62 -0.27 -11.11 3.04
C LYS A 62 -1.64 -10.48 2.85
N ALA A 63 -2.53 -11.20 2.18
CA ALA A 63 -3.94 -10.86 2.12
C ALA A 63 -4.58 -10.96 3.52
N PRO A 64 -5.41 -9.98 3.93
CA PRO A 64 -6.13 -10.06 5.18
C PRO A 64 -7.36 -10.97 5.06
N HIS A 65 -7.30 -12.17 5.67
CA HIS A 65 -8.38 -13.17 5.63
C HIS A 65 -9.76 -12.66 6.09
N CYS A 66 -9.81 -11.64 6.96
CA CYS A 66 -11.07 -11.04 7.40
C CYS A 66 -11.84 -10.30 6.28
N PHE A 67 -11.21 -10.10 5.12
CA PHE A 67 -11.78 -9.39 3.97
C PHE A 67 -11.93 -10.28 2.72
N ASP A 68 -11.99 -11.60 2.88
CA ASP A 68 -12.19 -12.53 1.75
C ASP A 68 -13.46 -12.22 0.94
N HIS A 69 -14.51 -11.72 1.59
CA HIS A 69 -15.79 -11.34 0.96
C HIS A 69 -15.73 -10.01 0.21
N TRP A 70 -14.76 -9.15 0.52
CA TRP A 70 -14.58 -7.90 -0.22
C TRP A 70 -14.13 -8.26 -1.63
N THR A 71 -14.60 -7.61 -2.69
CA THR A 71 -14.24 -7.98 -4.07
C THR A 71 -13.24 -7.02 -4.70
N ARG A 72 -13.22 -5.76 -4.27
CA ARG A 72 -12.33 -4.74 -4.82
C ARG A 72 -10.92 -4.90 -4.26
N ARG A 73 -9.96 -5.22 -5.13
CA ARG A 73 -8.55 -5.41 -4.77
C ARG A 73 -7.67 -4.27 -5.27
N GLY A 74 -6.39 -4.33 -4.94
CA GLY A 74 -5.36 -3.47 -5.51
C GLY A 74 -5.26 -3.63 -7.03
N ARG A 75 -4.61 -2.66 -7.65
CA ARG A 75 -4.40 -2.62 -9.11
C ARG A 75 -3.06 -3.26 -9.48
N PRO A 76 -2.94 -3.87 -10.66
CA PRO A 76 -1.65 -4.32 -11.16
C PRO A 76 -0.80 -3.10 -11.52
N VAL A 77 0.34 -2.95 -10.86
CA VAL A 77 1.32 -1.88 -11.10
C VAL A 77 2.71 -2.46 -11.33
N CYS A 78 3.60 -1.66 -11.92
CA CYS A 78 4.99 -2.08 -12.08
C CYS A 78 5.62 -2.43 -10.72
N GLY A 79 6.23 -3.61 -10.62
CA GLY A 79 6.87 -4.12 -9.42
C GLY A 79 5.96 -4.94 -8.48
N LEU A 80 4.65 -5.02 -8.75
CA LEU A 80 3.75 -5.99 -8.11
C LEU A 80 3.34 -7.10 -9.08
N THR A 81 3.32 -8.33 -8.58
CA THR A 81 2.65 -9.45 -9.25
C THR A 81 1.14 -9.35 -9.08
N GLU A 82 0.39 -10.04 -9.95
CA GLU A 82 -1.07 -10.12 -9.83
C GLU A 82 -1.48 -10.65 -8.44
N ALA A 83 -0.83 -11.72 -7.97
CA ALA A 83 -1.12 -12.28 -6.64
C ALA A 83 -0.89 -11.28 -5.50
N GLN A 84 0.12 -10.42 -5.61
CA GLN A 84 0.37 -9.36 -4.63
C GLN A 84 -0.69 -8.25 -4.72
N ALA A 85 -1.09 -7.84 -5.92
CA ALA A 85 -2.18 -6.88 -6.10
C ALA A 85 -3.50 -7.40 -5.49
N GLN A 86 -3.77 -8.70 -5.61
CA GLN A 86 -4.94 -9.37 -4.99
C GLN A 86 -4.87 -9.48 -3.46
N CYS A 87 -3.71 -9.20 -2.85
CA CYS A 87 -3.60 -9.11 -1.39
C CYS A 87 -4.02 -7.75 -0.84
N LEU A 88 -4.05 -6.72 -1.69
CA LEU A 88 -4.35 -5.34 -1.34
C LEU A 88 -5.84 -5.07 -1.52
N ILE A 89 -6.38 -4.15 -0.74
CA ILE A 89 -7.79 -3.78 -0.75
C ILE A 89 -7.91 -2.30 -1.09
N ARG A 90 -8.89 -2.01 -1.95
CA ARG A 90 -9.35 -0.65 -2.19
C ARG A 90 -10.80 -0.52 -1.78
N CYS A 91 -11.15 0.64 -1.28
CA CYS A 91 -12.51 1.10 -1.08
C CYS A 91 -12.72 2.35 -1.93
N ASN A 92 -13.83 2.40 -2.66
CA ASN A 92 -14.30 3.54 -3.43
C ASN A 92 -15.43 4.21 -2.64
N GLY A 93 -15.33 5.50 -2.39
CA GLY A 93 -16.34 6.19 -1.60
C GLY A 93 -17.73 6.26 -2.24
N HIS A 94 -17.82 6.22 -3.57
CA HIS A 94 -19.10 6.26 -4.27
C HIS A 94 -19.82 4.91 -4.33
N GLU A 95 -19.06 3.81 -4.43
CA GLU A 95 -19.61 2.47 -4.67
C GLU A 95 -19.68 1.64 -3.40
N ASP A 96 -18.80 1.93 -2.43
CA ASP A 96 -18.61 1.10 -1.24
C ASP A 96 -19.08 1.81 0.05
N GLU A 97 -19.85 2.91 -0.08
CA GLU A 97 -20.39 3.73 1.03
C GLU A 97 -19.33 4.13 2.09
N THR A 98 -18.10 4.38 1.63
CA THR A 98 -16.95 4.74 2.46
C THR A 98 -16.40 6.12 2.09
N ASN A 99 -15.32 6.58 2.74
CA ASN A 99 -14.62 7.82 2.33
C ASN A 99 -13.52 7.57 1.27
N GLY A 100 -13.42 6.34 0.74
CA GLY A 100 -12.26 5.89 -0.01
C GLY A 100 -11.11 5.50 0.92
N PHE A 101 -10.56 4.30 0.72
CA PHE A 101 -9.54 3.75 1.61
C PHE A 101 -8.67 2.70 0.88
N PHE A 102 -7.46 2.49 1.37
CA PHE A 102 -6.53 1.47 0.89
C PHE A 102 -5.90 0.75 2.08
N VAL A 103 -5.74 -0.58 2.00
CA VAL A 103 -5.06 -1.42 3.00
C VAL A 103 -4.42 -2.66 2.38
#